data_AF-A0A358Y2I7-F1
#
_entry.id   AF-A0A358Y2I7-F1
#
_cell.length_a   1.000
_cell.length_b   1.000
_cell.length_c   1.000
_cell.angle_alpha   90.00
_cell.angle_beta   90.00
_cell.angle_gamma   90.00
#
_symmetry.space_group_name_H-M   'P 1'
#
loop_
_entity.id
_entity.type
_entity.pdbx_description
1 polymer ?
#
loop_
_entity_poly.entity_id
_entity_poly.type
_entity_poly.pdbx_seq_one_letter_code
_entity_poly.pdbx_strand_id
1 'polypeptide(L)'
;VHDQGAAMLGGVAGHAGLFSNAYDLACIMQLFLCKGNYGGKQYFSAATMDEYNKAQFPGNRRGAGFDRPKASGGGTCDELASQQSFGHSGFTGTLAWADPKDDVIFIFLSNRVNPSAENWKIRDMNIRTNIQHVIYEAVNNRKK
;
A
#
# COMPACT_ATOMS: atom_id res chain seq x y z
N VAL A 1 -9.80 18.89 0.78
CA VAL A 1 -9.43 17.60 1.44
C VAL A 1 -9.25 17.86 2.94
N HIS A 2 -9.45 16.86 3.81
CA HIS A 2 -9.19 17.00 5.25
C HIS A 2 -7.70 16.84 5.58
N ASP A 3 -6.85 17.69 4.99
CA ASP A 3 -5.41 17.71 5.22
C ASP A 3 -4.94 19.15 5.36
N GLN A 4 -4.41 19.49 6.53
CA GLN A 4 -3.96 20.86 6.82
C GLN A 4 -2.76 21.25 5.96
N GLY A 5 -1.89 20.29 5.60
CA GLY A 5 -0.75 20.53 4.72
C GLY A 5 -1.17 20.90 3.30
N ALA A 6 -2.17 20.20 2.75
CA ALA A 6 -2.73 20.54 1.44
C ALA A 6 -3.38 21.94 1.45
N ALA A 7 -4.05 22.32 2.55
CA ALA A 7 -4.62 23.66 2.69
C ALA A 7 -3.53 24.75 2.67
N MET A 8 -2.39 24.52 3.33
CA MET A 8 -1.24 25.44 3.31
C MET A 8 -0.62 25.60 1.91
N LEU A 9 -0.76 24.60 1.04
CA LEU A 9 -0.26 24.63 -0.35
C LEU A 9 -1.30 25.18 -1.35
N GLY A 10 -2.34 25.88 -0.89
CA GLY A 10 -3.38 26.43 -1.76
C GLY A 10 -4.45 25.41 -2.16
N GLY A 11 -4.57 24.30 -1.42
CA GLY A 11 -5.62 23.30 -1.57
C GLY A 11 -5.32 22.16 -2.54
N VAL A 12 -4.22 22.23 -3.29
CA VAL A 12 -3.78 21.20 -4.26
C VAL A 12 -2.40 20.69 -3.86
N ALA A 13 -2.33 19.42 -3.44
CA ALA A 13 -1.06 18.80 -3.08
C ALA A 13 -1.05 17.31 -3.42
N GLY A 14 0.06 16.79 -3.91
CA GLY A 14 0.16 15.40 -4.39
C GLY A 14 0.03 14.33 -3.31
N HIS A 15 0.17 14.69 -2.03
CA HIS A 15 0.10 13.75 -0.90
C HIS A 15 -1.31 13.49 -0.38
N ALA A 16 -2.30 14.31 -0.75
CA ALA A 16 -3.69 14.18 -0.29
C ALA A 16 -4.69 14.76 -1.31
N GLY A 17 -5.89 14.19 -1.38
CA GLY A 17 -7.00 14.78 -2.16
C GLY A 17 -7.39 14.00 -3.42
N LEU A 18 -6.71 12.89 -3.71
CA LEU A 18 -7.11 11.95 -4.75
C LEU A 18 -8.13 10.94 -4.21
N PHE A 19 -9.14 10.63 -5.03
CA PHE A 19 -10.17 9.63 -4.77
C PHE A 19 -10.18 8.62 -5.91
N SER A 20 -10.39 7.35 -5.58
CA SER A 20 -10.45 6.26 -6.54
C SER A 20 -11.23 5.08 -5.97
N ASN A 21 -11.48 4.06 -6.77
CA ASN A 21 -12.10 2.80 -6.35
C ASN A 21 -11.04 1.67 -6.25
N ALA A 22 -11.45 0.51 -5.75
CA ALA A 22 -10.53 -0.60 -5.51
C ALA A 22 -9.94 -1.18 -6.81
N TYR A 23 -10.71 -1.17 -7.90
CA TYR A 23 -10.29 -1.70 -9.19
C TYR A 23 -9.19 -0.85 -9.83
N ASP A 24 -9.40 0.46 -9.92
CA ASP A 24 -8.43 1.39 -10.51
C ASP A 24 -7.12 1.41 -9.71
N LEU A 25 -7.21 1.35 -8.38
CA LEU A 25 -6.03 1.21 -7.53
C LEU A 25 -5.31 -0.13 -7.75
N ALA A 26 -6.05 -1.23 -7.93
CA ALA A 26 -5.44 -2.51 -8.26
C ALA A 26 -4.72 -2.47 -9.62
N CYS A 27 -5.26 -1.78 -10.63
CA CYS A 27 -4.57 -1.54 -11.90
C CYS A 27 -3.26 -0.76 -11.71
N ILE A 28 -3.25 0.26 -10.85
CA ILE A 28 -2.02 1.02 -10.54
C ILE A 28 -1.00 0.14 -9.81
N MET A 29 -1.43 -0.64 -8.81
CA MET A 29 -0.53 -1.57 -8.11
C MET A 29 0.01 -2.64 -9.07
N GLN A 30 -0.81 -3.11 -10.02
CA GLN A 30 -0.38 -4.03 -11.07
C GLN A 30 0.64 -3.39 -12.02
N LEU A 31 0.47 -2.13 -12.40
CA LEU A 31 1.48 -1.38 -13.17
C LEU A 31 2.83 -1.32 -12.42
N PHE A 32 2.81 -1.12 -11.10
CA PHE A 32 4.04 -1.16 -10.29
C PHE A 32 4.67 -2.55 -10.27
N LEU A 33 3.88 -3.62 -10.10
CA LEU A 33 4.38 -5.01 -10.17
C LEU A 33 4.97 -5.34 -11.53
N CYS A 34 4.37 -4.84 -12.61
CA CYS A 34 4.89 -4.98 -13.97
C CYS A 34 6.01 -3.96 -14.29
N LYS A 35 6.58 -3.31 -13.27
CA LYS A 35 7.72 -2.39 -13.37
C LYS A 35 7.53 -1.30 -14.43
N GLY A 36 6.32 -0.77 -14.52
CA GLY A 36 5.97 0.33 -15.41
C GLY A 36 5.54 -0.08 -16.81
N ASN A 37 5.55 -1.36 -17.15
CA ASN A 37 4.96 -1.85 -18.40
C ASN A 37 3.57 -2.42 -18.15
N TYR A 38 2.52 -1.82 -18.71
CA TYR A 38 1.16 -2.32 -18.54
C TYR A 38 0.35 -2.12 -19.81
N GLY A 39 -0.33 -3.18 -20.27
CA GLY A 39 -1.13 -3.14 -21.50
C GLY A 39 -0.32 -2.83 -22.76
N GLY A 40 0.95 -3.24 -22.82
CA GLY A 40 1.85 -2.96 -23.95
C GLY A 40 2.40 -1.53 -24.00
N LYS A 41 2.15 -0.70 -22.98
CA LYS A 41 2.68 0.66 -22.85
C LYS A 41 3.66 0.75 -21.68
N GLN A 42 4.81 1.38 -21.93
CA GLN A 42 5.77 1.74 -20.88
C GLN A 42 5.44 3.13 -20.31
N TYR A 43 5.18 3.21 -19.00
CA TYR A 43 4.90 4.45 -18.28
C TYR A 43 6.14 5.01 -17.57
N PHE A 44 6.98 4.14 -17.01
CA PHE A 44 8.27 4.48 -16.39
C PHE A 44 9.19 3.26 -16.47
N SER A 45 10.51 3.43 -16.36
CA SER A 45 11.46 2.32 -16.52
C SER A 45 11.43 1.35 -15.33
N ALA A 46 11.83 0.09 -15.55
CA ALA A 46 12.00 -0.85 -14.45
C ALA A 46 13.01 -0.38 -13.39
N ALA A 47 14.08 0.30 -13.82
CA ALA A 47 15.06 0.91 -12.93
C ALA A 47 14.43 1.98 -12.02
N THR A 48 13.45 2.74 -12.52
CA THR A 48 12.70 3.72 -11.72
C THR A 48 11.90 3.02 -10.60
N MET A 49 11.23 1.91 -10.93
CA MET A 49 10.48 1.15 -9.92
C MET A 49 11.41 0.58 -8.84
N ASP A 50 12.53 -0.02 -9.26
CA ASP A 50 13.49 -0.62 -8.35
C ASP A 50 14.14 0.44 -7.44
N GLU A 51 14.44 1.62 -7.98
CA GLU A 51 14.96 2.76 -7.21
C GLU A 51 13.94 3.26 -6.17
N TYR A 52 12.66 3.37 -6.54
CA TYR A 52 11.64 3.87 -5.62
C TYR A 52 11.23 2.84 -4.57
N ASN A 53 11.38 1.53 -4.86
CA ASN A 53 11.03 0.47 -3.92
C ASN A 53 12.18 0.08 -2.98
N LYS A 54 13.43 0.51 -3.22
CA LYS A 54 14.52 0.21 -2.28
C LYS A 54 14.45 1.11 -1.04
N ALA A 55 15.02 0.63 0.07
CA ALA A 55 15.18 1.45 1.27
C ALA A 55 16.09 2.67 0.98
N GLN A 56 15.60 3.87 1.26
CA GLN A 56 16.29 5.10 0.85
C GLN A 56 17.40 5.54 1.81
N PHE A 57 17.33 5.14 3.08
CA PHE A 57 18.28 5.57 4.11
C PHE A 57 18.62 4.41 5.06
N PRO A 58 19.86 4.35 5.61
CA PRO A 58 20.21 3.39 6.65
C PRO A 58 19.26 3.47 7.84
N GLY A 59 18.83 2.30 8.37
CA GLY A 59 17.87 2.24 9.49
C GLY A 59 16.42 2.53 9.12
N ASN A 60 16.12 2.87 7.85
CA ASN A 60 14.76 3.03 7.34
C ASN A 60 14.41 1.86 6.41
N ARG A 61 13.21 1.30 6.56
CA ARG A 61 12.67 0.27 5.66
C ARG A 61 11.96 0.85 4.44
N ARG A 62 11.51 2.11 4.48
CA ARG A 62 10.61 2.70 3.48
C ARG A 62 11.31 2.99 2.16
N GLY A 63 10.57 2.79 1.09
CA GLY A 63 10.91 3.28 -0.24
C GLY A 63 10.59 4.76 -0.41
N ALA A 64 10.89 5.29 -1.59
CA ALA A 64 10.44 6.62 -2.00
C ALA A 64 8.94 6.57 -2.33
N GLY A 65 8.11 6.90 -1.34
CA GLY A 65 6.64 6.89 -1.47
C GLY A 65 5.96 5.58 -1.04
N PHE A 66 6.72 4.54 -0.72
CA PHE A 66 6.18 3.24 -0.30
C PHE A 66 6.58 2.85 1.13
N ASP A 67 5.59 2.38 1.89
CA ASP A 67 5.80 1.50 3.04
C ASP A 67 6.26 0.11 2.59
N ARG A 68 7.08 -0.54 3.42
CA ARG A 68 7.60 -1.90 3.25
C ARG A 68 7.53 -2.69 4.56
N PRO A 69 7.62 -4.02 4.59
CA PRO A 69 7.63 -4.77 5.85
C PRO A 69 8.81 -4.41 6.75
N LYS A 70 8.64 -4.62 8.07
CA LYS A 70 9.80 -4.64 8.99
C LYS A 70 10.67 -5.87 8.71
N ALA A 71 11.94 -5.81 9.13
CA ALA A 71 12.86 -6.95 9.01
C ALA A 71 12.35 -8.21 9.74
N SER A 72 11.61 -8.03 10.83
CA SER A 72 10.94 -9.11 11.59
C SER A 72 9.62 -9.59 10.97
N GLY A 73 9.23 -9.05 9.80
CA GLY A 73 7.89 -9.23 9.23
C GLY A 73 6.88 -8.19 9.72
N GLY A 74 5.80 -8.06 8.96
CA GLY A 74 4.64 -7.21 9.26
C GLY A 74 4.92 -5.70 9.29
N GLY A 75 4.14 -4.97 10.09
CA GLY A 75 4.20 -3.51 10.19
C GLY A 75 2.91 -2.87 9.68
N THR A 76 2.95 -2.33 8.46
CA THR A 76 1.73 -1.86 7.77
C THR A 76 0.98 -3.03 7.10
N CYS A 77 1.61 -4.21 7.05
CA CYS A 77 1.08 -5.45 6.49
C CYS A 77 1.12 -6.61 7.49
N ASP A 78 0.55 -7.75 7.11
CA ASP A 78 0.68 -9.04 7.81
C ASP A 78 2.11 -9.60 7.78
N GLU A 79 2.43 -10.47 8.74
CA GLU A 79 3.75 -11.10 8.86
C GLU A 79 4.05 -12.12 7.77
N LEU A 80 3.01 -12.71 7.16
CA LEU A 80 3.16 -13.63 6.03
C LEU A 80 3.50 -12.91 4.72
N ALA A 81 3.33 -11.58 4.66
CA ALA A 81 3.73 -10.79 3.50
C ALA A 81 5.26 -10.85 3.30
N SER A 82 5.68 -11.02 2.06
CA SER A 82 7.09 -11.13 1.72
C SER A 82 7.83 -9.81 1.96
N GLN A 83 9.14 -9.89 2.22
CA GLN A 83 10.02 -8.71 2.33
C GLN A 83 10.16 -7.89 1.04
N GLN A 84 9.65 -8.42 -0.09
CA GLN A 84 9.59 -7.72 -1.37
C GLN A 84 8.30 -6.91 -1.53
N SER A 85 7.32 -7.11 -0.65
CA SER A 85 6.05 -6.41 -0.71
C SER A 85 6.17 -4.94 -0.34
N PHE A 86 5.23 -4.14 -0.85
CA PHE A 86 5.24 -2.69 -0.71
C PHE A 86 3.83 -2.12 -0.85
N GLY A 87 3.62 -0.90 -0.36
CA GLY A 87 2.33 -0.24 -0.46
C GLY A 87 2.24 1.03 0.36
N HIS A 88 1.03 1.45 0.71
CA HIS A 88 0.84 2.60 1.59
C HIS A 88 -0.53 2.56 2.28
N SER A 89 -0.57 3.00 3.55
CA SER A 89 -1.82 3.21 4.27
C SER A 89 -2.32 4.65 4.12
N GLY A 90 -3.63 4.84 4.04
CA GLY A 90 -4.24 6.17 3.97
C GLY A 90 -4.82 6.60 5.31
N PHE A 91 -4.86 7.93 5.54
CA PHE A 91 -5.41 8.50 6.77
C PHE A 91 -6.82 7.99 7.04
N THR A 92 -7.71 7.91 6.05
CA THR A 92 -9.08 7.41 6.24
C THR A 92 -9.17 5.90 6.52
N GLY A 93 -8.05 5.21 6.75
CA GLY A 93 -8.02 3.79 7.08
C GLY A 93 -7.87 2.88 5.87
N THR A 94 -7.59 3.43 4.69
CA THR A 94 -7.34 2.67 3.48
C THR A 94 -5.96 1.99 3.49
N LEU A 95 -5.79 0.98 2.66
CA LEU A 95 -4.50 0.34 2.40
C LEU A 95 -4.47 -0.16 0.96
N ALA A 96 -3.42 0.19 0.23
CA ALA A 96 -3.07 -0.43 -1.04
C ALA A 96 -1.72 -1.13 -0.84
N TRP A 97 -1.65 -2.43 -1.14
CA TRP A 97 -0.48 -3.26 -0.90
C TRP A 97 -0.28 -4.25 -2.04
N ALA A 98 0.96 -4.49 -2.43
CA ALA A 98 1.32 -5.45 -3.46
C ALA A 98 2.49 -6.31 -3.00
N ASP A 99 2.45 -7.60 -3.32
CA ASP A 99 3.49 -8.57 -3.04
C ASP A 99 3.89 -9.29 -4.33
N PRO A 100 5.06 -8.98 -4.92
CA PRO A 100 5.53 -9.61 -6.15
C PRO A 100 5.96 -11.07 -5.96
N LYS A 101 6.26 -11.51 -4.73
CA LYS A 101 6.65 -12.91 -4.48
C LYS A 101 5.43 -13.83 -4.47
N ASP A 102 4.34 -13.33 -3.91
CA ASP A 102 3.12 -14.12 -3.70
C ASP A 102 1.98 -13.79 -4.66
N ASP A 103 2.23 -12.92 -5.63
CA ASP A 103 1.27 -12.45 -6.65
C ASP A 103 -0.03 -11.91 -6.03
N VAL A 104 0.12 -11.16 -4.93
CA VAL A 104 -1.00 -10.57 -4.19
C VAL A 104 -1.07 -9.07 -4.44
N ILE A 105 -2.25 -8.58 -4.80
CA ILE A 105 -2.63 -7.17 -4.65
C ILE A 105 -3.78 -7.10 -3.65
N PHE A 106 -3.60 -6.33 -2.58
CA PHE A 106 -4.60 -6.10 -1.54
C PHE A 106 -4.99 -4.62 -1.51
N ILE A 107 -6.25 -4.35 -1.84
CA ILE A 107 -6.85 -3.02 -1.73
C ILE A 107 -7.97 -3.05 -0.68
N PHE A 108 -7.83 -2.23 0.34
CA PHE A 108 -8.83 -2.05 1.39
C PHE A 108 -9.24 -0.58 1.44
N LEU A 109 -10.49 -0.29 1.15
CA LEU A 109 -11.05 1.06 1.19
C LEU A 109 -12.03 1.18 2.36
N SER A 110 -11.79 2.16 3.22
CA SER A 110 -12.64 2.45 4.36
C SER A 110 -12.66 3.95 4.65
N ASN A 111 -13.57 4.34 5.54
CA ASN A 111 -13.66 5.69 6.05
C ASN A 111 -13.64 5.67 7.58
N ARG A 112 -12.48 5.38 8.17
CA ARG A 112 -12.29 5.33 9.63
C ARG A 112 -12.63 6.65 10.31
N VAL A 113 -12.52 7.80 9.63
CA VAL A 113 -12.83 9.11 10.22
C VAL A 113 -14.33 9.36 10.39
N ASN A 114 -15.18 8.44 9.92
CA ASN A 114 -16.61 8.50 10.15
C ASN A 114 -16.97 7.67 11.40
N PRO A 115 -17.70 8.21 12.40
CA PRO A 115 -18.23 9.58 12.47
C PRO A 115 -17.23 10.63 13.01
N SER A 116 -16.07 10.20 13.55
CA SER A 116 -15.04 11.09 14.09
C SER A 116 -13.64 10.59 13.73
N ALA A 117 -12.67 11.51 13.63
CA ALA A 117 -11.26 11.19 13.43
C ALA A 117 -10.67 10.33 14.56
N GLU A 118 -11.30 10.34 15.75
CA GLU A 118 -10.93 9.50 16.91
C GLU A 118 -11.43 8.05 16.81
N ASN A 119 -12.10 7.67 15.72
CA ASN A 119 -12.51 6.28 15.51
C ASN A 119 -11.31 5.43 15.03
N TRP A 120 -10.70 4.72 15.98
CA TRP A 120 -9.54 3.86 15.77
C TRP A 120 -9.84 2.37 15.57
N LYS A 121 -11.12 1.98 15.49
CA LYS A 121 -11.55 0.57 15.46
C LYS A 121 -10.84 -0.30 14.43
N ILE A 122 -10.63 0.20 13.20
CA ILE A 122 -9.94 -0.56 12.14
C ILE A 122 -8.51 -0.93 12.54
N ARG A 123 -7.82 -0.03 13.25
CA ARG A 123 -6.47 -0.27 13.77
C ARG A 123 -6.53 -1.17 15.00
N ASP A 124 -7.36 -0.82 15.98
CA ASP A 124 -7.37 -1.47 17.30
C ASP A 124 -7.86 -2.92 17.21
N MET A 125 -8.78 -3.22 16.28
CA MET A 125 -9.25 -4.57 15.99
C MET A 125 -8.38 -5.30 14.95
N ASN A 126 -7.28 -4.67 14.49
CA ASN A 126 -6.33 -5.21 13.53
C ASN A 126 -6.96 -5.72 12.21
N ILE A 127 -8.07 -5.11 11.77
CA ILE A 127 -8.93 -5.62 10.69
C ILE A 127 -8.15 -5.86 9.39
N ARG A 128 -7.32 -4.89 8.97
CA ARG A 128 -6.59 -4.97 7.70
C ARG A 128 -5.59 -6.13 7.69
N THR A 129 -4.83 -6.26 8.77
CA THR A 129 -3.80 -7.30 8.93
C THR A 129 -4.45 -8.68 9.00
N ASN A 130 -5.54 -8.84 9.76
CA ASN A 130 -6.27 -10.11 9.85
C ASN A 130 -6.85 -10.55 8.49
N ILE A 131 -7.36 -9.61 7.69
CA ILE A 131 -7.82 -9.92 6.33
C ILE A 131 -6.63 -10.35 5.44
N GLN A 132 -5.51 -9.62 5.50
CA GLN A 132 -4.29 -10.01 4.77
C GLN A 132 -3.81 -11.40 5.19
N HIS A 133 -3.83 -11.73 6.48
CA HIS A 133 -3.45 -13.03 7.00
C HIS A 133 -4.23 -14.17 6.31
N VAL A 134 -5.56 -14.08 6.30
CA VAL A 134 -6.43 -15.08 5.67
C VAL A 134 -6.14 -15.20 4.16
N ILE A 135 -5.85 -14.08 3.49
CA ILE A 135 -5.48 -14.09 2.06
C ILE A 135 -4.15 -14.82 1.85
N TYR A 136 -3.13 -14.50 2.65
CA TYR A 136 -1.81 -15.14 2.53
C TYR A 136 -1.86 -16.63 2.89
N GLU A 137 -2.61 -17.03 3.92
CA GLU A 137 -2.85 -18.45 4.21
C GLU A 137 -3.48 -19.17 3.02
N ALA A 138 -4.51 -18.58 2.40
CA ALA A 138 -5.17 -19.16 1.24
C ALA A 138 -4.23 -19.29 0.03
N VAL A 139 -3.40 -18.28 -0.24
CA VAL A 139 -2.41 -18.31 -1.33
C VAL A 139 -1.34 -19.36 -1.07
N ASN A 140 -0.79 -19.39 0.14
CA ASN A 140 0.28 -20.33 0.52
C ASN A 140 -0.20 -21.79 0.52
N ASN A 141 -1.46 -22.04 0.89
CA ASN A 141 -2.03 -23.39 0.85
C ASN A 141 -2.27 -23.89 -0.57
N ARG A 142 -2.51 -23.01 -1.55
CA ARG A 142 -2.63 -23.41 -2.97
C ARG A 142 -1.30 -23.76 -3.63
N LYS A 143 -0.18 -23.28 -3.08
CA LYS A 143 1.18 -23.54 -3.57
C LYS A 143 1.74 -24.89 -3.08
N LYS A 144 1.08 -25.53 -2.11
CA LYS A 144 1.40 -26.88 -1.61
C LYS A 144 0.71 -27.92 -2.47
#